data_AF-A0A1B0GC98-F1
#
_entry.id   AF-A0A1B0GC98-F1
#
_cell.length_a   1.000
_cell.length_b   1.000
_cell.length_c   1.000
_cell.angle_alpha   90.00
_cell.angle_beta   90.00
_cell.angle_gamma   90.00
#
_symmetry.space_group_name_H-M   'P 1'
#
loop_
_entity.id
_entity.type
_entity.pdbx_description
1 polymer ?
#
loop_
_entity_poly.entity_id
_entity_poly.type
_entity_poly.pdbx_seq_one_letter_code
_entity_poly.pdbx_strand_id
1 'polypeptide(L)'
;MKDRVSQLCEPLIVENPCVRLRYWQLITNKLVQCNELLRWCPSPNCSYATKAIYGETRLIRCKCVYKFCFICNNDWHDPVKCHWLK
;
A
#
# COMPACT_ATOMS: atom_id res chain seq x y z
N MET A 1 -6.10 -22.04 -22.17
CA MET A 1 -5.40 -22.80 -21.12
C MET A 1 -5.32 -21.92 -19.89
N LYS A 2 -6.06 -22.23 -18.83
CA LYS A 2 -5.83 -21.60 -17.52
C LYS A 2 -4.77 -22.44 -16.83
N ASP A 3 -3.64 -21.84 -16.47
CA ASP A 3 -2.54 -22.55 -15.82
C ASP A 3 -2.97 -23.11 -14.45
N ARG A 4 -2.31 -24.18 -14.01
CA ARG A 4 -2.63 -24.91 -12.76
C ARG A 4 -2.62 -24.02 -11.51
N VAL A 5 -1.80 -22.97 -11.51
CA VAL A 5 -1.73 -21.97 -10.43
C VAL A 5 -3.03 -21.16 -10.34
N SER A 6 -3.59 -20.78 -11.48
CA SER A 6 -4.84 -20.01 -11.58
C SER A 6 -6.04 -20.80 -11.03
N GLN A 7 -6.10 -22.11 -11.32
CA GLN A 7 -7.19 -22.98 -10.86
C GLN A 7 -7.22 -23.21 -9.34
N LEU A 8 -6.05 -23.20 -8.67
CA LEU A 8 -5.97 -23.37 -7.21
C LEU A 8 -6.18 -22.06 -6.46
N CYS A 9 -5.77 -20.93 -7.04
CA CYS A 9 -5.93 -19.62 -6.42
C CYS A 9 -7.34 -19.04 -6.59
N GLU A 10 -8.05 -19.35 -7.69
CA GLU A 10 -9.42 -18.88 -7.94
C GLU A 10 -10.38 -19.12 -6.74
N PRO A 11 -10.51 -20.33 -6.17
CA PRO A 11 -11.38 -20.56 -5.01
C PRO A 11 -10.90 -19.83 -3.74
N LEU A 12 -9.59 -19.78 -3.49
CA LEU A 12 -9.02 -19.09 -2.31
C LEU A 12 -9.25 -17.56 -2.33
N ILE A 13 -9.21 -16.95 -3.52
CA ILE A 13 -9.50 -15.52 -3.71
C ILE A 13 -10.99 -15.23 -3.47
N VAL A 14 -11.87 -16.17 -3.79
CA VAL A 14 -13.33 -16.01 -3.62
C VAL A 14 -13.72 -16.17 -2.15
N GLU A 15 -13.15 -17.16 -1.45
CA GLU A 15 -13.57 -17.57 -0.11
C GLU A 15 -12.96 -16.71 1.01
N ASN A 16 -11.70 -16.27 0.88
CA ASN A 16 -11.01 -15.55 1.94
C ASN A 16 -10.95 -14.03 1.66
N PRO A 17 -11.64 -13.19 2.45
CA PRO A 17 -11.65 -11.74 2.26
C PRO A 17 -10.25 -11.10 2.30
N CYS A 18 -9.34 -11.60 3.13
CA CYS A 18 -7.98 -11.08 3.25
C CYS A 18 -7.16 -11.39 2.00
N VAL A 19 -7.28 -12.60 1.46
CA VAL A 19 -6.63 -13.00 0.19
C VAL A 19 -7.16 -12.15 -0.96
N ARG A 20 -8.48 -11.94 -1.01
CA ARG A 20 -9.11 -11.09 -2.02
C ARG A 20 -8.59 -9.66 -1.99
N LEU A 21 -8.48 -9.06 -0.81
CA LEU A 21 -7.96 -7.69 -0.65
C LEU A 21 -6.49 -7.59 -1.09
N ARG A 22 -5.66 -8.59 -0.78
CA ARG A 22 -4.26 -8.64 -1.25
C ARG A 22 -4.16 -8.81 -2.76
N TYR A 23 -5.00 -9.66 -3.34
CA TYR A 23 -5.07 -9.83 -4.78
C TYR A 23 -5.41 -8.52 -5.50
N TRP A 24 -6.41 -7.77 -5.01
CA TRP A 24 -6.74 -6.45 -5.54
C TRP A 24 -5.62 -5.43 -5.39
N GLN A 25 -4.91 -5.45 -4.27
CA GLN A 25 -3.72 -4.61 -4.07
C GLN A 25 -2.64 -4.91 -5.12
N LEU A 26 -2.40 -6.18 -5.44
CA LEU A 26 -1.43 -6.58 -6.48
C LEU A 26 -1.84 -6.06 -7.87
N ILE A 27 -3.10 -6.21 -8.25
CA ILE A 27 -3.63 -5.72 -9.53
C ILE A 27 -3.48 -4.19 -9.64
N THR A 28 -3.81 -3.47 -8.58
CA THR A 28 -3.81 -2.00 -8.57
C THR A 28 -2.45 -1.39 -8.23
N ASN A 29 -1.44 -2.21 -7.93
CA ASN A 29 -0.15 -1.75 -7.43
C ASN A 29 0.52 -0.76 -8.39
N LYS A 30 0.50 -1.07 -9.70
CA LYS A 30 1.10 -0.20 -10.71
C LYS A 30 0.44 1.16 -10.77
N LEU A 31 -0.89 1.22 -10.63
CA LEU A 31 -1.65 2.47 -10.62
C LEU A 31 -1.27 3.34 -9.43
N VAL A 32 -1.10 2.75 -8.24
CA VAL A 32 -0.66 3.48 -7.04
C VAL A 32 0.79 3.94 -7.17
N GLN A 33 1.69 3.11 -7.69
CA GLN A 33 3.10 3.45 -7.88
C GLN A 33 3.32 4.57 -8.90
N CYS A 34 2.48 4.65 -9.94
CA CYS A 34 2.58 5.67 -10.98
C CYS A 34 1.93 7.01 -10.59
N ASN A 35 1.19 7.07 -9.47
CA ASN A 35 0.52 8.29 -9.04
C ASN A 35 1.26 8.91 -7.83
N GLU A 36 1.76 10.12 -8.01
CA GLU A 36 2.51 10.84 -6.97
C GLU A 36 1.66 11.19 -5.74
N LEU A 37 0.33 11.21 -5.90
CA LEU A 37 -0.64 11.49 -4.85
C LEU A 37 -1.23 10.24 -4.20
N LEU A 38 -0.77 9.03 -4.56
CA LEU A 38 -1.21 7.77 -3.96
C LEU A 38 -0.04 7.03 -3.32
N ARG A 39 -0.26 6.48 -2.11
CA ARG A 39 0.73 5.63 -1.43
C ARG A 39 0.05 4.49 -0.69
N TRP A 40 0.65 3.29 -0.76
CA TRP A 40 0.23 2.16 0.07
C TRP A 40 0.68 2.35 1.52
N CYS A 41 -0.12 1.87 2.48
CA CYS A 41 0.35 1.73 3.84
C CYS A 41 1.47 0.68 3.91
N PRO A 42 2.62 0.97 4.57
CA PRO A 42 3.73 0.04 4.70
C PRO A 42 3.47 -1.09 5.73
N SER A 43 2.46 -0.93 6.58
CA SER A 43 2.14 -1.88 7.64
C SER A 43 1.88 -3.30 7.10
N PRO A 44 2.46 -4.35 7.73
CA PRO A 44 2.14 -5.72 7.36
C PRO A 44 0.63 -5.97 7.57
N ASN A 45 0.05 -6.78 6.71
CA ASN A 45 -1.39 -7.09 6.70
C ASN A 45 -2.34 -5.91 6.45
N CYS A 46 -1.84 -4.74 6.04
CA CYS A 46 -2.65 -3.62 5.59
C CYS A 46 -2.69 -3.52 4.06
N SER A 47 -3.90 -3.37 3.49
CA SER A 47 -4.12 -3.15 2.05
C SER A 47 -4.72 -1.77 1.74
N TYR A 48 -4.65 -0.82 2.68
CA TYR A 48 -5.15 0.53 2.46
C TYR A 48 -4.14 1.40 1.70
N ALA A 49 -4.64 2.18 0.74
CA ALA A 49 -3.93 3.27 0.11
C ALA A 49 -4.41 4.62 0.66
N THR A 50 -3.49 5.58 0.75
CA THR A 50 -3.78 6.96 1.13
C THR A 50 -3.71 7.85 -0.09
N LYS A 51 -4.69 8.75 -0.25
CA LYS A 51 -4.71 9.78 -1.27
C LYS A 51 -4.35 11.14 -0.68
N ALA A 52 -3.45 11.86 -1.34
CA ALA A 52 -3.11 13.24 -1.03
C ALA A 52 -3.78 14.22 -1.98
N ILE A 53 -3.88 15.47 -1.54
CA ILE A 53 -4.32 16.60 -2.38
C ILE A 53 -3.09 17.20 -3.09
N TYR A 54 -1.95 17.26 -2.39
CA TYR A 54 -0.69 17.79 -2.87
C TYR A 54 0.48 16.90 -2.39
N GLY A 55 1.56 16.88 -3.16
CA GLY A 55 2.75 16.07 -2.90
C GLY A 55 3.69 16.75 -1.92
N GLU A 56 3.45 16.60 -0.62
CA GLU A 56 4.30 17.15 0.43
C GLU A 56 4.69 16.12 1.50
N THR A 57 5.73 16.45 2.27
CA THR A 57 6.12 15.66 3.44
C THR A 57 5.11 15.91 4.55
N ARG A 58 4.33 14.87 4.88
CA ARG A 58 3.32 14.94 5.94
C ARG A 58 3.16 13.59 6.63
N LEU A 59 2.76 13.66 7.90
CA LEU A 59 2.40 12.48 8.67
C LEU A 59 1.06 11.94 8.17
N ILE A 60 1.06 10.68 7.74
CA ILE A 60 -0.17 9.95 7.45
C ILE A 60 -0.48 9.03 8.62
N ARG A 61 -1.73 9.07 9.07
CA ARG A 61 -2.30 8.06 9.97
C ARG A 61 -3.23 7.16 9.16
N CYS A 62 -2.80 5.93 8.93
CA CYS A 62 -3.64 4.94 8.27
C CYS A 62 -4.81 4.53 9.17
N LYS A 63 -5.87 3.95 8.56
CA LYS A 63 -6.97 3.32 9.30
C LYS A 63 -6.51 2.16 10.20
N CYS A 64 -5.43 1.47 9.82
CA CYS A 64 -4.78 0.47 10.68
C CYS A 64 -3.91 1.07 11.80
N VAL A 65 -4.02 2.38 12.06
CA VAL A 65 -3.28 3.14 13.09
C VAL A 65 -1.80 3.37 12.77
N TYR A 66 -1.23 2.66 11.79
CA TYR A 66 0.15 2.89 11.36
C TYR A 66 0.40 4.33 10.92
N LYS A 67 1.52 4.89 11.37
CA LYS A 67 1.94 6.27 11.12
C LYS A 67 3.20 6.27 10.26
N PHE A 68 3.17 6.95 9.13
CA PHE A 68 4.29 6.95 8.19
C PHE A 68 4.40 8.27 7.43
N CYS A 69 5.58 8.53 6.88
CA CYS A 69 5.84 9.65 5.99
C CYS A 69 5.27 9.36 4.59
N PHE A 70 4.47 10.30 4.06
CA PHE A 70 3.88 10.15 2.73
C PHE A 70 4.93 10.08 1.60
N ILE A 71 6.05 10.79 1.73
CA ILE A 71 7.04 10.91 0.64
C ILE A 71 7.96 9.70 0.56
N CYS A 72 8.63 9.34 1.66
CA CYS A 72 9.61 8.26 1.67
C CYS A 72 9.04 6.90 2.09
N ASN A 73 7.79 6.85 2.56
CA ASN A 73 7.11 5.65 3.04
C ASN A 73 7.77 4.97 4.27
N ASN A 74 8.73 5.62 4.92
CA ASN A 74 9.31 5.23 6.19
C ASN A 74 8.45 5.71 7.37
N ASP A 75 8.83 5.32 8.58
CA ASP A 75 8.22 5.84 9.80
C ASP A 75 8.30 7.37 9.86
N TRP A 76 7.34 7.98 10.55
CA TRP A 76 7.34 9.43 10.69
C TRP A 76 8.58 9.92 11.43
N HIS A 77 9.27 10.91 10.84
CA HIS A 77 10.66 11.19 11.14
C HIS A 77 10.96 12.69 11.32
N ASP A 78 10.00 13.48 11.78
CA ASP A 78 10.21 14.89 12.15
C ASP A 78 11.22 14.99 13.33
N PRO A 79 12.28 15.82 13.27
CA PRO A 79 12.60 16.89 12.28
C PRO A 79 13.56 16.50 11.16
N VAL A 80 13.95 15.23 11.07
CA VAL A 80 14.86 14.75 10.04
C VAL A 80 14.15 14.81 8.68
N LYS A 81 14.76 15.44 7.68
CA LYS A 81 14.19 15.45 6.32
C LYS A 81 14.36 14.08 5.65
N CYS A 82 13.43 13.70 4.78
CA CYS A 82 13.45 12.43 4.03
C CYS A 82 14.81 12.11 3.39
N HIS A 83 15.50 13.14 2.85
CA HIS A 83 16.78 12.98 2.17
C HIS A 83 17.91 12.41 3.06
N TRP A 84 17.80 12.57 4.38
CA TRP A 84 18.82 12.13 5.34
C TRP A 84 18.62 10.70 5.85
N LEU A 85 17.49 10.05 5.52
CA LEU A 85 17.14 8.69 5.97
C LEU A 85 17.55 7.58 4.99
N LYS A 86 18.61 7.82 4.20
CA LYS A 86 19.11 6.82 3.24
C LYS A 86 19.64 5.58 3.93
#